data_AF-A0A3M1F6X7-F1
#
_entry.id   AF-A0A3M1F6X7-F1
#
_cell.length_a   1.000
_cell.length_b   1.000
_cell.length_c   1.000
_cell.angle_alpha   90.00
_cell.angle_beta   90.00
_cell.angle_gamma   90.00
#
_symmetry.space_group_name_H-M   'P 1'
#
loop_
_entity.id
_entity.type
_entity.pdbx_description
1 polymer ?
#
loop_
_entity_poly.entity_id
_entity_poly.type
_entity_poly.pdbx_seq_one_letter_code
_entity_poly.pdbx_strand_id
1 'polypeptide(L)'
;PALIIPVPVGTLVRDRETGALLADMKEAGQRCVVARGGLGGRGNARFVTPTRKAPRHAQPGLPGEERTLLLELKLLADVGIVGMPNAGKSTLISVISSARPRIADYPFTTTIPNLGVVLDGDFGSFVVADIPGLIAGAAQGAGLGHQFLRHIERTRLLVHLLDLSAPDPVRNFHVVNEELAAYDERLGEKPQIVVLNKIDLYPDEAPLERLRPHFSGFPLLAISAATGRGVDRLVATIAGELRAFPPP
;
A
#
# COMPACT_ATOMS: atom_id res chain seq x y z
N PRO A 1 -7.46 -22.72 17.05
CA PRO A 1 -7.82 -21.31 16.77
C PRO A 1 -7.64 -21.04 15.27
N ALA A 2 -8.42 -20.14 14.67
CA ALA A 2 -8.23 -19.79 13.26
C ALA A 2 -6.98 -18.91 13.10
N LEU A 3 -6.23 -19.12 12.02
CA LEU A 3 -5.15 -18.22 11.59
C LEU A 3 -5.74 -17.20 10.63
N ILE A 4 -5.49 -15.91 10.87
CA ILE A 4 -5.94 -14.80 10.02
C ILE A 4 -4.74 -14.23 9.30
N ILE A 5 -4.81 -14.16 7.97
CA ILE A 5 -3.81 -13.53 7.12
C ILE A 5 -4.42 -12.22 6.60
N PRO A 6 -3.96 -11.04 7.09
CA PRO A 6 -4.43 -9.77 6.56
C PRO A 6 -3.91 -9.57 5.13
N VAL A 7 -4.78 -9.09 4.24
CA VAL A 7 -4.44 -8.74 2.85
C VAL A 7 -5.06 -7.39 2.50
N PRO A 8 -4.48 -6.62 1.56
CA PRO A 8 -5.07 -5.35 1.14
C PRO A 8 -6.41 -5.53 0.41
N VAL A 9 -7.22 -4.47 0.43
CA VAL A 9 -8.46 -4.40 -0.37
C VAL A 9 -8.11 -4.41 -1.86
N GLY A 10 -8.87 -5.17 -2.65
CA GLY A 10 -8.62 -5.47 -4.05
C GLY A 10 -7.80 -6.73 -4.30
N THR A 11 -7.48 -7.53 -3.26
CA THR A 11 -6.72 -8.79 -3.44
C THR A 11 -7.60 -9.88 -4.04
N LEU A 12 -7.18 -10.47 -5.15
CA LEU A 12 -7.70 -11.72 -5.69
C LEU A 12 -6.98 -12.88 -5.03
N VAL A 13 -7.75 -13.82 -4.52
CA VAL A 13 -7.26 -15.07 -3.93
C VAL A 13 -7.54 -16.19 -4.92
N ARG A 14 -6.49 -16.77 -5.48
CA ARG A 14 -6.58 -17.91 -6.38
C ARG A 14 -5.90 -19.13 -5.77
N ASP A 15 -6.44 -20.30 -6.07
CA ASP A 15 -5.74 -21.54 -5.84
C ASP A 15 -4.63 -21.68 -6.90
N ARG A 16 -3.38 -21.92 -6.47
CA ARG A 16 -2.22 -21.92 -7.38
C ARG A 16 -2.20 -23.14 -8.29
N GLU A 17 -2.71 -24.28 -7.82
CA GLU A 17 -2.67 -25.53 -8.58
C GLU A 17 -3.76 -25.58 -9.64
N THR A 18 -4.96 -25.10 -9.30
CA THR A 18 -6.13 -25.16 -10.17
C THR A 18 -6.39 -23.86 -10.94
N GLY A 19 -5.82 -22.73 -10.51
CA GLY A 19 -6.10 -21.40 -11.05
C GLY A 19 -7.47 -20.82 -10.66
N ALA A 20 -8.27 -21.58 -9.91
CA ALA A 20 -9.62 -21.21 -9.52
C ALA A 20 -9.61 -19.96 -8.64
N LEU A 21 -10.49 -19.00 -8.95
CA LEU A 21 -10.70 -17.82 -8.11
C LEU A 21 -11.53 -18.21 -6.88
N LEU A 22 -10.91 -18.12 -5.70
CA LEU A 22 -11.55 -18.43 -4.42
C LEU A 22 -12.26 -17.20 -3.84
N ALA A 23 -11.65 -16.02 -3.96
CA ALA A 23 -12.23 -14.77 -3.48
C ALA A 23 -11.70 -13.54 -4.21
N ASP A 24 -12.52 -12.50 -4.26
CA ASP A 24 -12.14 -11.12 -4.62
C ASP A 24 -12.43 -10.24 -3.39
N MET A 25 -11.37 -9.74 -2.75
CA MET A 25 -11.40 -9.05 -1.46
C MET A 25 -11.71 -7.56 -1.67
N LYS A 26 -12.96 -7.21 -1.95
CA LYS A 26 -13.37 -5.87 -2.39
C LYS A 26 -13.64 -4.89 -1.25
N GLU A 27 -13.91 -5.38 -0.05
CA GLU A 27 -14.35 -4.53 1.08
C GLU A 27 -13.43 -4.67 2.29
N ALA A 28 -13.25 -3.58 3.03
CA ALA A 28 -12.52 -3.59 4.29
C ALA A 28 -13.21 -4.52 5.31
N GLY A 29 -12.42 -5.38 5.96
CA GLY A 29 -12.93 -6.36 6.91
C GLY A 29 -13.59 -7.60 6.31
N GLN A 30 -13.70 -7.70 4.98
CA GLN A 30 -14.14 -8.91 4.30
C GLN A 30 -13.24 -10.10 4.68
N ARG A 31 -13.84 -11.28 4.90
CA ARG A 31 -13.12 -12.51 5.25
C ARG A 31 -13.52 -13.64 4.32
N CYS A 32 -12.54 -14.43 3.89
CA CYS A 32 -12.77 -15.66 3.13
C CYS A 32 -12.00 -16.82 3.79
N VAL A 33 -12.66 -17.98 3.91
CA VAL A 33 -12.01 -19.21 4.37
C VAL A 33 -11.37 -19.88 3.17
N VAL A 34 -10.04 -19.87 3.15
CA VAL A 34 -9.23 -20.41 2.03
C VAL A 34 -8.77 -21.85 2.27
N ALA A 35 -8.72 -22.29 3.52
CA ALA A 35 -8.42 -23.66 3.92
C ALA A 35 -9.20 -24.00 5.20
N ARG A 36 -9.96 -25.11 5.19
CA ARG A 36 -10.72 -25.55 6.36
C ARG A 36 -9.89 -26.45 7.25
N GLY A 37 -10.02 -26.26 8.57
CA GLY A 37 -9.44 -27.19 9.55
C GLY A 37 -10.08 -28.57 9.45
N GLY A 38 -9.31 -29.59 9.81
CA GLY A 38 -9.76 -30.98 9.82
C GLY A 38 -10.85 -31.25 10.85
N LEU A 39 -11.60 -32.32 10.65
CA LEU A 39 -12.64 -32.73 11.60
C LEU A 39 -12.02 -33.39 12.84
N GLY A 40 -12.50 -33.00 14.02
CA GLY A 40 -12.07 -33.62 15.27
C GLY A 40 -12.41 -35.11 15.34
N GLY A 41 -11.52 -35.89 15.94
CA GLY A 41 -11.73 -37.31 16.18
C GLY A 41 -12.92 -37.58 17.09
N ARG A 42 -13.47 -38.79 17.01
CA ARG A 42 -14.56 -39.23 17.90
C ARG A 42 -13.97 -40.06 19.03
N GLY A 43 -14.16 -39.61 20.27
CA GLY A 43 -13.79 -40.39 21.46
C GLY A 43 -14.61 -41.67 21.60
N ASN A 44 -14.11 -42.61 22.38
CA ASN A 44 -14.72 -43.92 22.61
C ASN A 44 -16.17 -43.85 23.12
N ALA A 45 -16.53 -42.80 23.87
CA ALA A 45 -17.89 -42.55 24.38
C ALA A 45 -18.94 -42.49 23.24
N ARG A 46 -18.56 -42.04 22.04
CA ARG A 46 -19.47 -42.01 20.87
C ARG A 46 -19.74 -43.40 20.26
N PHE A 47 -19.02 -44.43 20.69
CA PHE A 47 -19.14 -45.80 20.18
C PHE A 47 -19.78 -46.76 21.19
N VAL A 48 -20.33 -46.23 22.29
CA VAL A 48 -21.04 -47.03 23.30
C VAL A 48 -22.36 -47.53 22.70
N THR A 49 -22.59 -48.83 22.78
CA THR A 49 -23.87 -49.47 22.40
C THR A 49 -24.36 -50.37 23.54
N PRO A 50 -25.64 -50.80 23.56
CA PRO A 50 -26.15 -51.70 24.59
C PRO A 50 -25.35 -53.00 24.73
N THR A 51 -24.78 -53.47 23.62
CA THR A 51 -23.90 -54.66 23.55
C THR A 51 -22.43 -54.36 23.84
N ARG A 52 -22.01 -53.08 23.81
CA ARG A 52 -20.60 -52.67 23.98
C ARG A 52 -20.49 -51.44 24.89
N LYS A 53 -20.53 -51.69 26.21
CA LYS A 53 -20.55 -50.65 27.25
C LYS A 53 -19.20 -49.93 27.47
N ALA A 54 -18.08 -50.55 27.11
CA ALA A 54 -16.74 -49.98 27.28
C ALA A 54 -15.87 -50.12 26.00
N PRO A 55 -16.13 -49.33 24.94
CA PRO A 55 -15.31 -49.32 23.73
C PRO A 55 -13.88 -48.85 24.03
N ARG A 56 -12.87 -49.55 23.49
CA ARG A 56 -11.44 -49.23 23.62
C ARG A 56 -10.83 -48.58 22.37
N HIS A 57 -11.67 -48.13 21.44
CA HIS A 57 -11.22 -47.50 20.20
C HIS A 57 -11.81 -46.10 20.09
N ALA A 58 -11.07 -45.22 19.43
CA ALA A 58 -11.46 -43.87 19.08
C ALA A 58 -11.17 -43.67 17.59
N GLN A 59 -11.93 -42.79 16.94
CA GLN A 59 -11.65 -42.40 15.57
C GLN A 59 -10.69 -41.21 15.59
N PRO A 60 -9.53 -41.27 14.92
CA PRO A 60 -8.65 -40.12 14.80
C PRO A 60 -9.35 -38.98 14.04
N GLY A 61 -8.86 -37.76 14.22
CA GLY A 61 -9.33 -36.62 13.42
C GLY A 61 -8.95 -36.78 11.95
N LEU A 62 -9.66 -36.08 11.08
CA LEU A 62 -9.27 -35.95 9.68
C LEU A 62 -8.27 -34.79 9.54
N PRO A 63 -7.32 -34.87 8.59
CA PRO A 63 -6.44 -33.75 8.29
C PRO A 63 -7.24 -32.54 7.79
N GLY A 64 -6.70 -31.34 7.98
CA GLY A 64 -7.24 -30.13 7.37
C GLY A 64 -6.92 -30.05 5.88
N GLU A 65 -7.55 -29.09 5.23
CA GLU A 65 -7.19 -28.74 3.85
C GLU A 65 -5.82 -28.04 3.84
N GLU A 66 -4.97 -28.45 2.91
CA GLU A 66 -3.71 -27.76 2.59
C GLU A 66 -3.83 -27.19 1.18
N ARG A 67 -3.46 -25.92 1.00
CA ARG A 67 -3.51 -25.24 -0.30
C ARG A 67 -2.33 -24.31 -0.47
N THR A 68 -1.85 -24.23 -1.70
CA THR A 68 -0.96 -23.15 -2.12
C THR A 68 -1.79 -22.07 -2.80
N LEU A 69 -1.73 -20.84 -2.29
CA LEU A 69 -2.53 -19.72 -2.81
C LEU A 69 -1.66 -18.75 -3.62
N LEU A 70 -2.25 -18.19 -4.67
CA LEU A 70 -1.74 -17.04 -5.41
C LEU A 70 -2.58 -15.82 -5.04
N LEU A 71 -1.94 -14.77 -4.52
CA LEU A 71 -2.58 -13.53 -4.10
C LEU A 71 -2.16 -12.40 -5.06
N GLU A 72 -3.13 -11.82 -5.77
CA GLU A 72 -2.89 -10.78 -6.78
C GLU A 72 -3.70 -9.52 -6.45
N LEU A 73 -3.05 -8.38 -6.29
CA LEU A 73 -3.74 -7.13 -6.00
C LEU A 73 -4.23 -6.44 -7.30
N LYS A 74 -5.54 -6.17 -7.41
CA LYS A 74 -6.16 -5.46 -8.55
C LYS A 74 -5.95 -3.95 -8.53
N LEU A 75 -5.82 -3.34 -7.35
CA LEU A 75 -5.58 -1.91 -7.19
C LEU A 75 -4.07 -1.65 -7.14
N LEU A 76 -3.55 -0.70 -7.92
CA LEU A 76 -2.10 -0.44 -7.92
C LEU A 76 -1.63 0.30 -6.66
N ALA A 77 -2.41 1.26 -6.15
CA ALA A 77 -2.09 1.96 -4.90
C ALA A 77 -3.26 2.79 -4.34
N ASP A 78 -3.31 2.91 -3.02
CA ASP A 78 -4.14 3.87 -2.28
C ASP A 78 -3.52 5.26 -2.29
N VAL A 79 -2.19 5.33 -2.26
CA VAL A 79 -1.41 6.57 -2.09
C VAL A 79 -0.37 6.70 -3.19
N GLY A 80 -0.33 7.86 -3.83
CA GLY A 80 0.69 8.20 -4.82
C GLY A 80 1.79 9.07 -4.22
N ILE A 81 3.06 8.71 -4.39
CA ILE A 81 4.18 9.56 -4.00
C ILE A 81 4.67 10.32 -5.24
N VAL A 82 4.67 11.66 -5.13
CA VAL A 82 5.09 12.59 -6.19
C VAL A 82 6.24 13.47 -5.69
N GLY A 83 6.97 14.09 -6.62
CA GLY A 83 8.10 14.96 -6.31
C GLY A 83 9.25 14.78 -7.30
N MET A 84 10.19 15.73 -7.30
CA MET A 84 11.32 15.76 -8.23
C MET A 84 12.15 14.46 -8.26
N PRO A 85 12.91 14.20 -9.34
CA PRO A 85 13.97 13.20 -9.32
C PRO A 85 14.87 13.43 -8.10
N ASN A 86 15.30 12.36 -7.45
CA ASN A 86 16.16 12.40 -6.25
C ASN A 86 15.54 13.02 -4.97
N ALA A 87 14.24 13.33 -4.95
CA ALA A 87 13.54 13.75 -3.73
C ALA A 87 13.53 12.69 -2.61
N GLY A 88 13.87 11.43 -2.95
CA GLY A 88 13.93 10.31 -2.01
C GLY A 88 12.68 9.43 -2.02
N LYS A 89 11.90 9.44 -3.10
CA LYS A 89 10.64 8.67 -3.24
C LYS A 89 10.85 7.15 -3.04
N SER A 90 11.77 6.55 -3.80
CA SER A 90 12.08 5.12 -3.69
C SER A 90 12.64 4.76 -2.31
N THR A 91 13.47 5.63 -1.73
CA THR A 91 13.98 5.46 -0.36
C THR A 91 12.84 5.45 0.65
N LEU A 92 11.91 6.42 0.55
CA LEU A 92 10.74 6.48 1.43
C LEU A 92 9.90 5.21 1.32
N ILE A 93 9.57 4.76 0.09
CA ILE A 93 8.80 3.52 -0.15
C ILE A 93 9.50 2.32 0.47
N SER A 94 10.81 2.20 0.29
CA SER A 94 11.59 1.10 0.86
C SER A 94 11.55 1.07 2.39
N VAL A 95 11.46 2.24 3.03
CA VAL A 95 11.47 2.37 4.49
C VAL A 95 10.09 2.11 5.09
N ILE A 96 9.01 2.59 4.45
CA ILE A 96 7.64 2.41 4.96
C ILE A 96 7.04 1.05 4.60
N SER A 97 7.60 0.35 3.62
CA SER A 97 7.04 -0.92 3.17
C SER A 97 7.39 -2.07 4.11
N SER A 98 6.37 -2.72 4.68
CA SER A 98 6.50 -3.88 5.56
C SER A 98 6.84 -5.18 4.82
N ALA A 99 6.63 -5.20 3.50
CA ALA A 99 7.17 -6.21 2.59
C ALA A 99 8.29 -5.60 1.74
N ARG A 100 9.27 -6.38 1.29
CA ARG A 100 10.22 -5.86 0.27
C ARG A 100 9.40 -5.31 -0.90
N PRO A 101 9.69 -4.07 -1.36
CA PRO A 101 9.02 -3.49 -2.51
C PRO A 101 9.00 -4.51 -3.64
N ARG A 102 7.81 -4.96 -4.05
CA ARG A 102 7.70 -5.88 -5.18
C ARG A 102 7.75 -5.03 -6.43
N ILE A 103 8.83 -5.21 -7.18
CA ILE A 103 8.91 -4.81 -8.59
C ILE A 103 7.76 -5.55 -9.27
N ALA A 104 6.74 -4.80 -9.67
CA ALA A 104 5.53 -5.38 -10.21
C ALA A 104 5.54 -5.22 -11.73
N ASP A 105 5.82 -6.34 -12.40
CA ASP A 105 5.84 -6.43 -13.87
C ASP A 105 4.41 -6.47 -14.41
N TYR A 106 3.74 -5.32 -14.37
CA TYR A 106 2.43 -5.19 -15.01
C TYR A 106 2.61 -5.16 -16.53
N PRO A 107 1.79 -5.91 -17.30
CA PRO A 107 1.97 -6.05 -18.75
C PRO A 107 1.75 -4.75 -19.55
N PHE A 108 1.44 -3.64 -18.87
CA PHE A 108 1.13 -2.34 -19.44
C PHE A 108 2.07 -1.21 -18.96
N THR A 109 3.12 -1.52 -18.19
CA THR A 109 4.09 -0.54 -17.72
C THR A 109 5.39 -0.63 -18.51
N THR A 110 5.81 0.48 -19.15
CA THR A 110 7.14 0.59 -19.79
C THR A 110 8.26 0.84 -18.78
N THR A 111 7.93 1.35 -17.61
CA THR A 111 8.82 1.48 -16.44
C THR A 111 8.11 0.87 -15.25
N ILE A 112 8.77 -0.06 -14.56
CA ILE A 112 8.17 -0.78 -13.44
C ILE A 112 8.02 0.18 -12.24
N PRO A 113 6.79 0.42 -11.74
CA PRO A 113 6.58 1.29 -10.60
C PRO A 113 7.12 0.64 -9.32
N ASN A 114 7.67 1.46 -8.42
CA ASN A 114 8.02 1.00 -7.08
C ASN A 114 6.74 0.96 -6.24
N LEU A 115 6.34 -0.23 -5.79
CA LEU A 115 5.19 -0.43 -4.90
C LEU A 115 5.65 -0.82 -3.49
N GLY A 116 4.99 -0.27 -2.48
CA GLY A 116 5.17 -0.63 -1.08
C GLY A 116 3.85 -0.97 -0.41
N VAL A 117 3.85 -2.00 0.44
CA VAL A 117 2.70 -2.31 1.31
C VAL A 117 3.03 -1.79 2.70
N VAL A 118 2.27 -0.81 3.17
CA VAL A 118 2.46 -0.19 4.48
C VAL A 118 1.46 -0.80 5.45
N LEU A 119 1.95 -1.28 6.59
CA LEU A 119 1.12 -1.70 7.71
C LEU A 119 0.96 -0.55 8.70
N ASP A 120 -0.26 -0.31 9.13
CA ASP A 120 -0.60 0.64 10.20
C ASP A 120 -1.46 -0.06 11.25
N GLY A 121 -1.16 0.13 12.53
CA GLY A 121 -1.79 -0.61 13.63
C GLY A 121 -3.30 -0.43 13.71
N ASP A 122 -3.79 0.77 13.36
CA ASP A 122 -5.20 1.11 13.50
C ASP A 122 -5.96 1.05 12.16
N PHE A 123 -5.31 1.35 11.04
CA PHE A 123 -5.90 1.32 9.69
C PHE A 123 -5.79 -0.06 9.02
N GLY A 124 -4.85 -0.90 9.44
CA GLY A 124 -4.56 -2.19 8.82
C GLY A 124 -3.43 -2.08 7.80
N SER A 125 -3.77 -1.96 6.52
CA SER A 125 -2.75 -1.85 5.46
C SER A 125 -3.22 -1.01 4.29
N PHE A 126 -2.30 -0.27 3.68
CA PHE A 126 -2.53 0.45 2.42
C PHE A 126 -1.33 0.31 1.49
N VAL A 127 -1.55 0.56 0.20
CA VAL A 127 -0.50 0.45 -0.81
C VAL A 127 -0.04 1.83 -1.27
N VAL A 128 1.27 2.02 -1.27
CA VAL A 128 1.94 3.21 -1.79
C VAL A 128 2.56 2.88 -3.14
N ALA A 129 2.43 3.79 -4.10
CA ALA A 129 3.13 3.72 -5.37
C ALA A 129 3.96 4.98 -5.59
N ASP A 130 5.18 4.79 -6.11
CA ASP A 130 5.87 5.85 -6.84
C ASP A 130 5.06 6.16 -8.09
N ILE A 131 4.89 7.43 -8.42
CA ILE A 131 4.32 7.88 -9.69
C ILE A 131 5.50 8.25 -10.60
N PRO A 132 6.10 7.27 -11.32
CA PRO A 132 7.19 7.55 -12.25
C PRO A 132 6.68 8.40 -13.42
N GLY A 133 7.54 9.31 -13.90
CA GLY A 133 7.46 9.80 -15.27
C GLY A 133 6.44 10.89 -15.58
N LEU A 134 5.90 11.63 -14.61
CA LEU A 134 5.37 12.98 -14.92
C LEU A 134 6.51 13.95 -15.31
N ILE A 135 7.70 13.74 -14.73
CA ILE A 135 8.86 14.64 -14.81
C ILE A 135 9.83 14.28 -15.97
N ALA A 136 9.37 13.50 -16.95
CA ALA A 136 10.16 13.15 -18.13
C ALA A 136 9.24 12.89 -19.33
N GLY A 137 8.74 13.97 -19.96
CA GLY A 137 8.17 13.88 -21.32
C GLY A 137 6.78 13.26 -21.43
N ALA A 138 5.95 13.29 -20.38
CA ALA A 138 4.54 12.86 -20.45
C ALA A 138 3.74 13.65 -21.52
N ALA A 139 4.13 14.89 -21.81
CA ALA A 139 3.57 15.71 -22.89
C ALA A 139 3.94 15.21 -24.31
N GLN A 140 4.88 14.27 -24.47
CA GLN A 140 5.41 13.82 -25.77
C GLN A 140 5.02 12.38 -26.11
N GLY A 141 4.05 11.79 -25.40
CA GLY A 141 3.45 10.50 -25.77
C GLY A 141 4.38 9.29 -25.58
N ALA A 142 5.44 9.42 -24.80
CA ALA A 142 6.38 8.35 -24.51
C ALA A 142 5.81 7.35 -23.48
N GLY A 143 4.92 6.47 -23.94
CA GLY A 143 4.86 5.08 -23.49
C GLY A 143 4.39 4.76 -22.07
N LEU A 144 4.01 5.71 -21.21
CA LEU A 144 3.23 5.38 -20.01
C LEU A 144 1.80 5.09 -20.49
N GLY A 145 1.47 3.81 -20.69
CA GLY A 145 0.19 3.43 -21.28
C GLY A 145 -0.98 4.07 -20.52
N HIS A 146 -2.01 4.53 -21.24
CA HIS A 146 -3.26 5.08 -20.70
C HIS A 146 -3.94 4.17 -19.65
N GLN A 147 -3.54 2.89 -19.56
CA GLN A 147 -3.94 2.00 -18.48
C GLN A 147 -3.18 2.27 -17.17
N PHE A 148 -1.86 2.44 -17.14
CA PHE A 148 -1.09 2.72 -15.91
C PHE A 148 -1.59 3.98 -15.21
N LEU A 149 -1.87 5.00 -16.00
CA LEU A 149 -2.27 6.32 -15.50
C LEU A 149 -3.70 6.32 -14.93
N ARG A 150 -4.62 5.56 -15.54
CA ARG A 150 -5.94 5.24 -14.94
C ARG A 150 -5.88 4.54 -13.58
N HIS A 151 -4.74 3.93 -13.22
CA HIS A 151 -4.58 3.35 -11.89
C HIS A 151 -3.99 4.37 -10.90
N ILE A 152 -3.18 5.33 -11.35
CA ILE A 152 -2.76 6.49 -10.54
C ILE A 152 -3.94 7.43 -10.27
N GLU A 153 -4.84 7.60 -11.24
CA GLU A 153 -6.13 8.29 -11.05
C GLU A 153 -6.97 7.68 -9.92
N ARG A 154 -6.74 6.42 -9.54
CA ARG A 154 -7.44 5.75 -8.43
C ARG A 154 -6.77 5.92 -7.07
N THR A 155 -5.60 6.57 -6.98
CA THR A 155 -5.04 6.94 -5.67
C THR A 155 -5.99 7.91 -4.97
N ARG A 156 -6.12 7.79 -3.67
CA ARG A 156 -7.03 8.61 -2.87
C ARG A 156 -6.33 9.84 -2.31
N LEU A 157 -5.01 9.75 -2.18
CA LEU A 157 -4.15 10.74 -1.54
C LEU A 157 -2.82 10.82 -2.28
N LEU A 158 -2.25 12.02 -2.36
CA LEU A 158 -0.88 12.23 -2.82
C LEU A 158 0.04 12.62 -1.66
N VAL A 159 1.25 12.09 -1.66
CA VAL A 159 2.35 12.52 -0.79
C VAL A 159 3.34 13.26 -1.67
N HIS A 160 3.41 14.58 -1.50
CA HIS A 160 4.29 15.45 -2.25
C HIS A 160 5.63 15.60 -1.53
N LEU A 161 6.61 14.82 -1.97
CA LEU A 161 7.94 14.75 -1.38
C LEU A 161 8.86 15.82 -1.97
N LEU A 162 9.31 16.75 -1.13
CA LEU A 162 10.22 17.83 -1.49
C LEU A 162 11.59 17.59 -0.88
N ASP A 163 12.65 17.76 -1.67
CA ASP A 163 14.02 17.72 -1.18
C ASP A 163 14.37 19.06 -0.54
N LEU A 164 14.62 19.08 0.77
CA LEU A 164 15.03 20.29 1.48
C LEU A 164 16.40 20.80 1.04
N SER A 165 17.28 19.92 0.53
CA SER A 165 18.61 20.27 0.01
C SER A 165 18.59 20.82 -1.41
N ALA A 166 17.43 20.78 -2.09
CA ALA A 166 17.31 21.37 -3.42
C ALA A 166 17.42 22.90 -3.35
N PRO A 167 17.91 23.56 -4.42
CA PRO A 167 18.06 25.01 -4.45
C PRO A 167 16.75 25.79 -4.19
N ASP A 168 15.62 25.26 -4.69
CA ASP A 168 14.31 25.90 -4.54
C ASP A 168 13.19 24.84 -4.39
N PRO A 169 12.91 24.41 -3.14
CA PRO A 169 11.85 23.43 -2.87
C PRO A 169 10.45 23.95 -3.21
N VAL A 170 10.21 25.27 -3.13
CA VAL A 170 8.91 25.89 -3.40
C VAL A 170 8.63 25.86 -4.90
N ARG A 171 9.60 26.22 -5.72
CA ARG A 171 9.48 26.08 -7.18
C ARG A 171 9.25 24.64 -7.59
N ASN A 172 9.99 23.69 -6.99
CA ASN A 172 9.81 22.27 -7.28
C ASN A 172 8.38 21.79 -6.99
N PHE A 173 7.78 22.27 -5.90
CA PHE A 173 6.38 21.99 -5.58
C PHE A 173 5.42 22.50 -6.67
N HIS A 174 5.59 23.73 -7.13
CA HIS A 174 4.74 24.30 -8.19
C HIS A 174 4.91 23.56 -9.52
N VAL A 175 6.14 23.26 -9.93
CA VAL A 175 6.43 22.52 -11.17
C VAL A 175 5.72 21.17 -11.18
N VAL A 176 5.83 20.39 -10.10
CA VAL A 176 5.19 19.07 -10.03
C VAL A 176 3.66 19.19 -10.05
N ASN A 177 3.08 20.21 -9.41
CA ASN A 177 1.63 20.41 -9.43
C ASN A 177 1.10 20.90 -10.78
N GLU A 178 1.85 21.75 -11.48
CA GLU A 178 1.54 22.17 -12.85
C GLU A 178 1.56 20.96 -13.79
N GLU A 179 2.55 20.07 -13.65
CA GLU A 179 2.63 18.82 -14.42
C GLU A 179 1.45 17.88 -14.12
N LEU A 180 1.08 17.72 -12.84
CA LEU A 180 -0.08 16.93 -12.42
C LEU A 180 -1.38 17.46 -13.06
N ALA A 181 -1.61 18.76 -12.99
CA ALA A 181 -2.81 19.41 -13.52
C ALA A 181 -2.84 19.41 -15.07
N ALA A 182 -1.68 19.59 -15.72
CA ALA A 182 -1.57 19.50 -17.18
C ALA A 182 -1.84 18.10 -17.70
N TYR A 183 -1.61 17.08 -16.87
CA TYR A 183 -1.89 15.69 -17.20
C TYR A 183 -3.37 15.32 -17.02
N ASP A 184 -3.93 15.58 -15.84
CA ASP A 184 -5.34 15.39 -15.52
C ASP A 184 -5.74 16.38 -14.42
N GLU A 185 -6.77 17.19 -14.68
CA GLU A 185 -7.30 18.16 -13.73
C GLU A 185 -7.68 17.50 -12.38
N ARG A 186 -8.21 16.27 -12.42
CA ARG A 186 -8.57 15.50 -11.22
C ARG A 186 -7.35 15.10 -10.39
N LEU A 187 -6.18 14.94 -11.00
CA LEU A 187 -4.93 14.66 -10.27
C LEU A 187 -4.41 15.91 -9.56
N GLY A 188 -4.57 17.08 -10.18
CA GLY A 188 -4.24 18.37 -9.58
C GLY A 188 -5.12 18.72 -8.38
N GLU A 189 -6.38 18.30 -8.38
CA GLU A 189 -7.34 18.54 -7.29
C GLU A 189 -7.23 17.54 -6.12
N LYS A 190 -6.41 16.49 -6.24
CA LYS A 190 -6.34 15.45 -5.19
C LYS A 190 -5.83 16.03 -3.88
N PRO A 191 -6.35 15.55 -2.73
CA PRO A 191 -5.76 15.84 -1.43
C PRO A 191 -4.27 15.50 -1.43
N GLN A 192 -3.44 16.41 -0.91
CA GLN A 192 -1.99 16.24 -0.85
C GLN A 192 -1.47 16.47 0.57
N ILE A 193 -0.51 15.65 1.00
CA ILE A 193 0.36 15.92 2.14
C ILE A 193 1.71 16.38 1.60
N VAL A 194 2.16 17.57 2.00
CA VAL A 194 3.50 18.07 1.66
C VAL A 194 4.51 17.55 2.67
N VAL A 195 5.60 16.98 2.18
CA VAL A 195 6.62 16.35 3.01
C VAL A 195 8.00 16.90 2.65
N LEU A 196 8.60 17.66 3.56
CA LEU A 196 10.01 18.08 3.46
C LEU A 196 10.91 16.92 3.87
N ASN A 197 11.68 16.37 2.93
CA ASN A 197 12.59 15.26 3.14
C ASN A 197 14.05 15.74 3.31
N LYS A 198 14.91 14.83 3.77
CA LYS A 198 16.35 15.05 4.00
C LYS A 198 16.65 16.08 5.11
N ILE A 199 15.80 16.15 6.13
CA ILE A 199 16.02 17.02 7.29
C ILE A 199 17.27 16.66 8.08
N ASP A 200 17.81 15.44 7.90
CA ASP A 200 19.06 15.00 8.50
C ASP A 200 20.29 15.79 8.04
N LEU A 201 20.19 16.48 6.90
CA LEU A 201 21.25 17.36 6.39
C LEU A 201 21.31 18.72 7.11
N TYR A 202 20.33 19.02 7.96
CA TYR A 202 20.18 20.30 8.63
C TYR A 202 20.17 20.13 10.16
N PRO A 203 21.09 20.80 10.88
CA PRO A 203 21.18 20.68 12.33
C PRO A 203 20.11 21.50 13.08
N ASP A 204 19.53 22.52 12.45
CA ASP A 204 18.48 23.37 13.02
C ASP A 204 17.21 23.37 12.16
N GLU A 205 16.10 23.85 12.74
CA GLU A 205 14.79 23.88 12.09
C GLU A 205 14.55 25.19 11.29
N ALA A 206 15.49 26.12 11.26
CA ALA A 206 15.28 27.44 10.66
C ALA A 206 14.92 27.39 9.16
N PRO A 207 15.53 26.51 8.32
CA PRO A 207 15.11 26.32 6.93
C PRO A 207 13.67 25.81 6.82
N LEU A 208 13.23 24.94 7.72
CA LEU A 208 11.87 24.40 7.72
C LEU A 208 10.87 25.49 8.05
N GLU A 209 11.11 26.27 9.12
CA GLU A 209 10.22 27.35 9.56
C GLU A 209 10.04 28.43 8.48
N ARG A 210 11.11 28.76 7.75
CA ARG A 210 11.04 29.67 6.61
C ARG A 210 10.14 29.16 5.48
N LEU A 211 10.08 27.84 5.28
CA LEU A 211 9.31 27.22 4.21
C LEU A 211 7.84 26.99 4.58
N ARG A 212 7.51 26.85 5.87
CA ARG A 212 6.12 26.57 6.31
C ARG A 212 5.06 27.51 5.72
N PRO A 213 5.26 28.84 5.65
CA PRO A 213 4.23 29.76 5.13
C PRO A 213 3.83 29.46 3.68
N HIS A 214 4.77 28.97 2.86
CA HIS A 214 4.55 28.65 1.45
C HIS A 214 3.61 27.46 1.24
N PHE A 215 3.44 26.61 2.26
CA PHE A 215 2.61 25.40 2.18
C PHE A 215 1.43 25.42 3.15
N SER A 216 1.03 26.60 3.61
CA SER A 216 -0.03 26.79 4.63
C SER A 216 -1.41 26.21 4.26
N GLY A 217 -1.67 25.96 2.97
CA GLY A 217 -2.88 25.30 2.48
C GLY A 217 -2.85 23.77 2.53
N PHE A 218 -1.74 23.15 2.94
CA PHE A 218 -1.54 21.70 2.90
C PHE A 218 -1.05 21.18 4.26
N PRO A 219 -1.43 19.93 4.64
CA PRO A 219 -0.76 19.22 5.72
C PRO A 219 0.75 19.14 5.43
N LEU A 220 1.56 19.75 6.29
CA LEU A 220 3.01 19.83 6.13
C LEU A 220 3.71 18.98 7.19
N LEU A 221 4.56 18.06 6.74
CA LEU A 221 5.41 17.24 7.59
C LEU A 221 6.87 17.35 7.16
N ALA A 222 7.77 17.01 8.06
CA ALA A 222 9.21 17.01 7.82
C ALA A 222 9.79 15.67 8.28
N ILE A 223 10.54 15.01 7.39
CA ILE A 223 11.07 13.67 7.62
C ILE A 223 12.51 13.55 7.13
N SER A 224 13.17 12.48 7.58
CA SER A 224 14.35 11.94 6.92
C SER A 224 14.07 10.49 6.57
N ALA A 225 13.83 10.22 5.29
CA ALA A 225 13.69 8.85 4.80
C ALA A 225 14.97 8.03 5.05
N ALA A 226 16.15 8.65 5.02
CA ALA A 226 17.42 7.96 5.22
C ALA A 226 17.61 7.46 6.66
N THR A 227 17.17 8.24 7.65
CA THR A 227 17.34 7.91 9.09
C THR A 227 16.08 7.33 9.74
N GLY A 228 14.93 7.41 9.07
CA GLY A 228 13.62 7.04 9.61
C GLY A 228 12.96 8.13 10.47
N ARG A 229 13.64 9.26 10.73
CA ARG A 229 13.09 10.34 11.56
C ARG A 229 11.80 10.89 10.95
N GLY A 230 10.72 10.90 11.74
CA GLY A 230 9.41 11.45 11.34
C GLY A 230 8.58 10.56 10.40
N VAL A 231 9.11 9.41 9.98
CA VAL A 231 8.42 8.51 9.04
C VAL A 231 7.17 7.88 9.66
N ASP A 232 7.22 7.47 10.93
CA ASP A 232 6.06 6.90 11.63
C ASP A 232 4.89 7.90 11.70
N ARG A 233 5.21 9.18 11.95
CA ARG A 233 4.22 10.26 11.96
C ARG A 233 3.61 10.46 10.58
N LEU A 234 4.40 10.35 9.52
CA LEU A 234 3.90 10.41 8.15
C LEU A 234 2.94 9.25 7.86
N VAL A 235 3.29 8.01 8.22
CA VAL A 235 2.43 6.83 8.03
C VAL A 235 1.11 7.01 8.78
N ALA A 236 1.15 7.43 10.04
CA ALA A 236 -0.06 7.67 10.84
C ALA A 236 -0.94 8.79 10.23
N THR A 237 -0.32 9.85 9.70
CA THR A 237 -1.06 10.95 9.04
C THR A 237 -1.72 10.47 7.76
N ILE A 238 -1.01 9.71 6.91
CA ILE A 238 -1.55 9.09 5.70
C ILE A 238 -2.75 8.20 6.04
N ALA A 239 -2.60 7.32 7.05
CA ALA A 239 -3.66 6.44 7.49
C ALA A 239 -4.89 7.23 7.98
N GLY A 240 -4.69 8.33 8.70
CA GLY A 240 -5.74 9.26 9.12
C GLY A 240 -6.49 9.87 7.93
N GLU A 241 -5.77 10.43 6.96
CA GLU A 241 -6.36 11.02 5.74
C GLU A 241 -7.11 9.98 4.91
N LEU A 242 -6.56 8.77 4.75
CA LEU A 242 -7.24 7.70 4.02
C LEU A 242 -8.59 7.33 4.66
N ARG A 243 -8.77 7.46 5.99
CA ARG A 243 -10.10 7.24 6.59
C ARG A 243 -11.12 8.29 6.16
N ALA A 244 -10.68 9.53 5.93
CA ALA A 244 -11.53 10.62 5.47
C ALA A 244 -11.92 10.47 3.99
N PHE A 245 -11.07 9.83 3.18
CA PHE A 245 -11.31 9.59 1.76
C PHE A 245 -11.50 8.10 1.47
N PRO A 246 -12.65 7.47 1.79
CA PRO A 246 -12.87 6.05 1.53
C PRO A 246 -12.71 5.69 0.04
N PRO A 247 -12.36 4.43 -0.30
CA PRO A 247 -12.28 4.01 -1.70
C PRO A 247 -13.64 4.18 -2.39
N PRO A 248 -13.66 4.53 -3.70
CA PRO A 248 -14.89 4.65 -4.47
C PRO A 248 -15.60 3.31 -4.67
#